data_AF-A0A7M2A0E2-F1
#
_entry.id   AF-A0A7M2A0E2-F1
#
_cell.length_a   1.000
_cell.length_b   1.000
_cell.length_c   1.000
_cell.angle_alpha   90.00
_cell.angle_beta   90.00
_cell.angle_gamma   90.00
#
_symmetry.space_group_name_H-M   'P 1'
#
loop_
_entity.id
_entity.type
_entity.pdbx_description
1 polymer ?
#
loop_
_entity_poly.entity_id
_entity_poly.type
_entity_poly.pdbx_seq_one_letter_code
_entity_poly.pdbx_strand_id
1 'polypeptide(L)'
;MDALALKQKLQHIQSTNLSAQEVELPYQWAMHMMQHIGSPDPVLRDELIYVTFATWIGQGVFSEEQLRQLLQMALDDQHLFHGIGEQGTDSVFTRTFSVLLLPPILSVDRQRPFLKKEDIEVTHHRLTAYLELEKDVRGYTDDKGWAHAPAHAADAVEDLAQSPYMERGALLGLLHALTLKITESGVVYIHDEDQRMAHAVVTILRRNLLEQSDIASWIDSLNPNGRTEGESPLKISQMSLNVRVFLQTLYFAIRTEEAEPFPAVRSLILHALEKK
;
A
#
# COMPACT_ATOMS: atom_id res chain seq x y z
N MET A 1 4.71 10.33 25.28
CA MET A 1 3.42 10.08 25.94
C MET A 1 3.15 8.59 25.89
N ASP A 2 2.56 8.00 26.93
CA ASP A 2 2.16 6.58 26.87
C ASP A 2 0.92 6.36 25.98
N ALA A 3 0.68 5.11 25.59
CA ALA A 3 -0.38 4.74 24.66
C ALA A 3 -1.79 5.02 25.22
N LEU A 4 -1.99 4.86 26.54
CA LEU A 4 -3.30 5.05 27.17
C LEU A 4 -3.70 6.52 27.19
N ALA A 5 -2.77 7.40 27.57
CA ALA A 5 -2.98 8.85 27.54
C ALA A 5 -3.26 9.35 26.11
N LEU A 6 -2.53 8.82 25.11
CA LEU A 6 -2.79 9.13 23.71
C LEU A 6 -4.20 8.68 23.29
N LYS A 7 -4.58 7.43 23.63
CA LYS A 7 -5.90 6.88 23.32
C LYS A 7 -7.02 7.74 23.87
N GLN A 8 -6.95 8.10 25.15
CA GLN A 8 -7.95 8.94 25.81
C GLN A 8 -8.06 10.32 25.15
N LYS A 9 -6.93 10.93 24.76
CA LYS A 9 -6.94 12.21 24.06
C LYS A 9 -7.60 12.11 22.69
N LEU A 10 -7.23 11.11 21.88
CA LEU A 10 -7.80 10.94 20.54
C LEU A 10 -9.31 10.64 20.61
N GLN A 11 -9.74 9.82 21.57
CA GLN A 11 -11.17 9.60 21.84
C GLN A 11 -11.90 10.90 22.17
N HIS A 12 -11.30 11.75 23.00
CA HIS A 12 -11.89 13.04 23.34
C HIS A 12 -12.03 13.93 22.09
N ILE A 13 -10.99 14.02 21.26
CA ILE A 13 -11.01 14.80 20.01
C ILE A 13 -12.12 14.30 19.08
N GLN A 14 -12.23 12.98 18.89
CA GLN A 14 -13.24 12.38 18.01
C GLN A 14 -14.66 12.57 18.56
N SER A 15 -14.87 12.36 19.87
CA SER A 15 -16.21 12.45 20.51
C SER A 15 -16.80 13.85 20.53
N THR A 16 -15.95 14.88 20.54
CA THR A 16 -16.36 16.28 20.62
C THR A 16 -16.51 16.92 19.23
N ASN A 17 -16.21 16.19 18.16
CA ASN A 17 -16.07 16.74 16.80
C ASN A 17 -15.23 18.02 16.78
N LEU A 18 -14.22 18.10 17.65
CA LEU A 18 -13.32 19.26 17.70
C LEU A 18 -12.74 19.45 16.30
N SER A 19 -12.91 20.65 15.76
CA SER A 19 -12.23 21.01 14.52
C SER A 19 -10.75 20.85 14.78
N ALA A 20 -10.01 20.33 13.80
CA ALA A 20 -8.57 20.17 13.95
C ALA A 20 -7.85 21.53 14.15
N GLN A 21 -8.53 22.65 13.83
CA GLN A 21 -8.09 24.02 14.11
C GLN A 21 -8.23 24.41 15.60
N GLU A 22 -9.08 23.72 16.36
CA GLU A 22 -9.30 23.93 17.80
C GLU A 22 -8.36 23.06 18.65
N VAL A 23 -7.64 22.12 18.03
CA VAL A 23 -6.63 21.30 18.70
C VAL A 23 -5.34 22.11 18.83
N GLU A 24 -4.93 22.40 20.06
CA GLU A 24 -3.63 23.02 20.33
C GLU A 24 -2.49 22.07 19.92
N LEU A 25 -1.54 22.59 19.15
CA LEU A 25 -0.29 21.92 18.73
C LEU A 25 -0.53 20.56 18.03
N PRO A 26 -1.34 20.50 16.95
CA PRO A 26 -1.72 19.24 16.30
C PRO A 26 -0.52 18.43 15.81
N TYR A 27 0.57 19.10 15.41
CA TYR A 27 1.78 18.42 14.99
C TYR A 27 2.49 17.66 16.13
N GLN A 28 2.43 18.15 17.38
CA GLN A 28 2.98 17.40 18.52
C GLN A 28 2.20 16.12 18.79
N TRP A 29 0.88 16.16 18.60
CA TRP A 29 0.04 14.97 18.65
C TRP A 29 0.38 14.00 17.52
N ALA A 30 0.59 14.49 16.30
CA ALA A 30 1.09 13.69 15.20
C ALA A 30 2.38 12.95 15.55
N MET A 31 3.30 13.59 16.28
CA MET A 31 4.52 12.92 16.73
C MET A 31 4.28 11.78 17.71
N HIS A 32 3.34 11.94 18.64
CA HIS A 32 2.94 10.85 19.52
C HIS A 32 2.19 9.75 18.77
N MET A 33 1.38 10.09 17.77
CA MET A 33 0.71 9.11 16.92
C MET A 33 1.73 8.28 16.12
N MET A 34 2.78 8.90 15.55
CA MET A 34 3.87 8.16 14.88
C MET A 34 4.55 7.16 15.83
N GLN A 35 4.81 7.55 17.08
CA GLN A 35 5.41 6.65 18.08
C GLN A 35 4.56 5.41 18.38
N HIS A 36 3.25 5.49 18.20
CA HIS A 36 2.29 4.43 18.49
C HIS A 36 1.58 3.89 17.24
N ILE A 37 2.09 4.22 16.04
CA ILE A 37 1.45 3.91 14.76
C ILE A 37 1.26 2.40 14.53
N GLY A 38 2.08 1.58 15.18
CA GLY A 38 2.00 0.12 15.16
C GLY A 38 1.44 -0.51 16.43
N SER A 39 0.60 0.20 17.19
CA SER A 39 0.04 -0.34 18.44
C SER A 39 -0.71 -1.67 18.21
N PRO A 40 -0.54 -2.68 19.09
CA PRO A 40 -1.33 -3.91 19.01
C PRO A 40 -2.79 -3.73 19.42
N ASP A 41 -3.16 -2.56 19.98
CA ASP A 41 -4.54 -2.19 20.28
C ASP A 41 -5.21 -1.64 19.00
N PRO A 42 -6.12 -2.39 18.36
CA PRO A 42 -6.73 -2.00 17.09
C PRO A 42 -7.58 -0.73 17.20
N VAL A 43 -8.15 -0.45 18.37
CA VAL A 43 -8.90 0.80 18.58
C VAL A 43 -7.95 1.98 18.56
N LEU A 44 -6.79 1.88 19.21
CA LEU A 44 -5.81 2.96 19.17
C LEU A 44 -5.22 3.13 17.77
N ARG A 45 -4.87 2.03 17.11
CA ARG A 45 -4.18 2.05 15.83
C ARG A 45 -5.10 2.44 14.66
N ASP A 46 -6.19 1.71 14.48
CA ASP A 46 -7.05 1.82 13.30
C ASP A 46 -8.09 2.94 13.49
N GLU A 47 -8.87 2.88 14.57
CA GLU A 47 -10.03 3.75 14.77
C GLU A 47 -9.65 5.17 15.21
N LEU A 48 -8.47 5.33 15.83
CA LEU A 48 -8.02 6.60 16.38
C LEU A 48 -6.82 7.17 15.61
N ILE A 49 -5.65 6.53 15.65
CA ILE A 49 -4.43 7.07 15.03
C ILE A 49 -4.60 7.25 13.52
N TYR A 50 -4.95 6.17 12.80
CA TYR A 50 -5.08 6.24 11.36
C TYR A 50 -6.20 7.19 10.91
N VAL A 51 -7.39 7.08 11.50
CA VAL A 51 -8.52 7.98 11.20
C VAL A 51 -8.16 9.44 11.47
N THR A 52 -7.46 9.74 12.58
CA THR A 52 -7.02 11.10 12.90
C THR A 52 -6.03 11.60 11.85
N PHE A 53 -5.02 10.79 11.48
CA PHE A 53 -4.08 11.17 10.42
C PHE A 53 -4.78 11.45 9.10
N ALA A 54 -5.61 10.52 8.62
CA ALA A 54 -6.34 10.67 7.36
C ALA A 54 -7.21 11.93 7.35
N THR A 55 -7.92 12.18 8.47
CA THR A 55 -8.77 13.37 8.63
C THR A 55 -7.95 14.66 8.64
N TRP A 56 -6.91 14.73 9.46
CA TRP A 56 -6.13 15.96 9.64
C TRP A 56 -5.28 16.30 8.41
N ILE A 57 -4.73 15.29 7.72
CA ILE A 57 -4.03 15.49 6.45
C ILE A 57 -5.01 16.02 5.39
N GLY A 58 -6.18 15.37 5.24
CA GLY A 58 -7.20 15.79 4.28
C GLY A 58 -7.80 17.18 4.55
N GLN A 59 -7.86 17.60 5.82
CA GLN A 59 -8.31 18.94 6.23
C GLN A 59 -7.22 20.02 6.16
N GLY A 60 -5.99 19.67 5.75
CA GLY A 60 -4.89 20.62 5.61
C GLY A 60 -4.37 21.18 6.94
N VAL A 61 -4.46 20.40 8.02
CA VAL A 61 -4.04 20.77 9.38
C VAL A 61 -2.54 20.96 9.48
N PHE A 62 -1.79 20.15 8.72
CA PHE A 62 -0.34 20.18 8.68
C PHE A 62 0.18 21.08 7.57
N SER A 63 1.28 21.77 7.84
CA SER A 63 2.03 22.47 6.80
C SER A 63 2.71 21.48 5.86
N GLU A 64 3.10 21.95 4.67
CA GLU A 64 3.84 21.14 3.70
C GLU A 64 5.15 20.58 4.27
N GLU A 65 5.84 21.36 5.10
CA GLU A 65 7.06 20.91 5.78
C GLU A 65 6.76 19.81 6.80
N GLN A 66 5.67 19.93 7.55
CA GLN A 66 5.23 18.90 8.51
C GLN A 66 4.82 17.61 7.80
N LEU A 67 4.12 17.72 6.65
CA LEU A 67 3.78 16.56 5.82
C LEU A 67 5.02 15.88 5.25
N ARG A 68 6.02 16.65 4.79
CA ARG A 68 7.30 16.08 4.34
C ARG A 68 8.02 15.35 5.47
N GLN A 69 8.01 15.90 6.69
CA GLN A 69 8.60 15.25 7.87
C GLN A 69 7.87 13.95 8.24
N LEU A 70 6.53 13.93 8.20
CA LEU A 70 5.75 12.72 8.44
C LEU A 70 6.02 11.65 7.38
N LEU A 71 6.13 12.04 6.11
CA LEU A 71 6.51 11.12 5.03
C LEU A 71 7.90 10.51 5.27
N GLN A 72 8.89 11.34 5.63
CA GLN A 72 10.25 10.87 5.91
C GLN A 72 10.29 9.87 7.07
N MET A 73 9.52 10.12 8.13
CA MET A 73 9.41 9.19 9.26
C MET A 73 8.72 7.89 8.85
N ALA A 74 7.61 7.97 8.12
CA ALA A 74 6.90 6.78 7.64
C ALA A 74 7.78 5.88 6.75
N LEU A 75 8.81 6.45 6.11
CA LEU A 75 9.76 5.77 5.24
C LEU A 75 11.08 5.36 5.93
N ASP A 76 11.25 5.66 7.22
CA ASP A 76 12.50 5.40 7.93
C ASP A 76 12.66 3.94 8.38
N ASP A 77 13.83 3.60 8.91
CA ASP A 77 14.15 2.23 9.32
C ASP A 77 13.45 1.81 10.63
N GLN A 78 12.99 2.78 11.43
CA GLN A 78 12.25 2.55 12.67
C GLN A 78 10.76 2.35 12.44
N HIS A 79 10.27 2.66 11.24
CA HIS A 79 8.86 2.59 10.84
C HIS A 79 8.67 1.58 9.70
N LEU A 80 9.02 1.94 8.46
CA LEU A 80 8.81 1.11 7.26
C LEU A 80 9.55 -0.23 7.35
N PHE A 81 10.76 -0.23 7.90
CA PHE A 81 11.61 -1.41 8.01
C PHE A 81 11.68 -1.99 9.43
N HIS A 82 10.79 -1.58 10.32
CA HIS A 82 10.75 -2.04 11.71
C HIS A 82 10.54 -3.56 11.78
N GLY A 83 11.60 -4.32 12.12
CA GLY A 83 11.53 -5.79 12.17
C GLY A 83 11.24 -6.42 10.80
N ILE A 84 11.66 -5.79 9.70
CA ILE A 84 11.38 -6.26 8.34
C ILE A 84 11.77 -7.73 8.14
N GLY A 85 10.87 -8.50 7.54
CA GLY A 85 11.05 -9.94 7.28
C GLY A 85 10.64 -10.86 8.43
N GLU A 86 10.35 -10.32 9.62
CA GLU A 86 9.65 -11.08 10.68
C GLU A 86 8.23 -11.42 10.23
N GLN A 87 7.73 -12.56 10.70
CA GLN A 87 6.38 -13.04 10.46
C GLN A 87 5.72 -13.42 11.78
N GLY A 88 4.43 -13.13 11.94
CA GLY A 88 3.66 -13.55 13.11
C GLY A 88 3.84 -12.65 14.34
N THR A 89 4.74 -11.68 14.30
CA THR A 89 5.00 -10.73 15.39
C THR A 89 4.17 -9.45 15.24
N ASP A 90 4.15 -8.60 16.27
CA ASP A 90 3.43 -7.32 16.24
C ASP A 90 4.20 -6.24 15.45
N SER A 91 5.45 -6.51 15.06
CA SER A 91 6.26 -5.56 14.29
C SER A 91 5.63 -5.23 12.93
N VAL A 92 4.79 -6.12 12.40
CA VAL A 92 4.03 -5.90 11.16
C VAL A 92 3.18 -4.64 11.23
N PHE A 93 2.53 -4.36 12.37
CA PHE A 93 1.61 -3.22 12.48
C PHE A 93 2.32 -1.89 12.28
N THR A 94 3.55 -1.74 12.81
CA THR A 94 4.35 -0.53 12.59
C THR A 94 4.62 -0.35 11.11
N ARG A 95 5.10 -1.39 10.42
CA ARG A 95 5.45 -1.29 9.01
C ARG A 95 4.23 -0.99 8.14
N THR A 96 3.14 -1.73 8.32
CA THR A 96 1.97 -1.63 7.45
C THR A 96 1.19 -0.35 7.64
N PHE A 97 1.11 0.20 8.86
CA PHE A 97 0.46 1.50 9.09
C PHE A 97 1.36 2.68 8.71
N SER A 98 2.68 2.49 8.73
CA SER A 98 3.60 3.47 8.15
C SER A 98 3.40 3.58 6.64
N VAL A 99 3.26 2.43 5.95
CA VAL A 99 2.92 2.39 4.51
C VAL A 99 1.54 3.01 4.25
N LEU A 100 0.54 2.72 5.07
CA LEU A 100 -0.82 3.27 4.92
C LEU A 100 -0.90 4.79 5.13
N LEU A 101 0.12 5.41 5.73
CA LEU A 101 0.21 6.85 5.88
C LEU A 101 0.66 7.58 4.59
N LEU A 102 1.29 6.87 3.64
CA LEU A 102 1.75 7.46 2.38
C LEU A 102 0.58 7.99 1.51
N PRO A 103 -0.48 7.20 1.22
CA PRO A 103 -1.62 7.63 0.40
C PRO A 103 -2.19 9.02 0.74
N PRO A 104 -2.60 9.35 1.99
CA PRO A 104 -3.17 10.65 2.28
C PRO A 104 -2.17 11.81 2.05
N ILE A 105 -0.87 11.60 2.32
CA ILE A 105 0.16 12.61 2.08
C ILE A 105 0.35 12.86 0.57
N LEU A 106 0.48 11.77 -0.21
CA LEU A 106 0.63 11.81 -1.67
C LEU A 106 -0.61 12.40 -2.35
N SER A 107 -1.79 12.18 -1.79
CA SER A 107 -3.04 12.79 -2.26
C SER A 107 -3.04 14.30 -2.08
N VAL A 108 -2.56 14.81 -0.93
CA VAL A 108 -2.39 16.25 -0.72
C VAL A 108 -1.37 16.83 -1.70
N ASP A 109 -0.23 16.16 -1.92
CA ASP A 109 0.77 16.60 -2.89
C ASP A 109 0.20 16.71 -4.31
N ARG A 110 -0.62 15.74 -4.72
CA ARG A 110 -1.27 15.77 -6.04
C ARG A 110 -2.26 16.93 -6.20
N GLN A 111 -2.92 17.36 -5.12
CA GLN A 111 -3.84 18.50 -5.13
C GLN A 111 -3.09 19.85 -5.00
N ARG A 112 -2.03 19.87 -4.18
CA ARG A 112 -1.19 21.04 -3.90
C ARG A 112 0.27 20.56 -3.86
N PRO A 113 0.99 20.61 -5.00
CA PRO A 113 2.35 20.08 -5.09
C PRO A 113 3.32 20.76 -4.11
N PHE A 114 3.99 19.95 -3.30
CA PHE A 114 5.00 20.39 -2.33
C PHE A 114 6.19 19.42 -2.22
N LEU A 115 6.03 18.17 -2.64
CA LEU A 115 7.11 17.19 -2.72
C LEU A 115 7.94 17.43 -3.97
N LYS A 116 9.25 17.29 -3.81
CA LYS A 116 10.20 17.40 -4.93
C LYS A 116 10.38 16.05 -5.61
N LYS A 117 11.02 16.05 -6.78
CA LYS A 117 11.37 14.82 -7.49
C LYS A 117 12.14 13.85 -6.59
N GLU A 118 13.09 14.37 -5.80
CA GLU A 118 13.91 13.56 -4.89
C GLU A 118 13.06 12.90 -3.79
N ASP A 119 12.03 13.58 -3.27
CA ASP A 119 11.12 13.01 -2.27
C ASP A 119 10.35 11.81 -2.86
N ILE A 120 9.89 11.93 -4.12
CA ILE A 120 9.19 10.86 -4.84
C ILE A 120 10.12 9.70 -5.19
N GLU A 121 11.34 9.97 -5.63
CA GLU A 121 12.35 8.95 -5.93
C GLU A 121 12.73 8.14 -4.68
N VAL A 122 12.89 8.79 -3.52
CA VAL A 122 13.13 8.11 -2.24
C VAL A 122 11.92 7.26 -1.84
N THR A 123 10.71 7.82 -1.96
CA THR A 123 9.47 7.10 -1.65
C THR A 123 9.33 5.83 -2.52
N HIS A 124 9.62 5.94 -3.82
CA HIS A 124 9.62 4.83 -4.76
C HIS A 124 10.61 3.74 -4.39
N HIS A 125 11.87 4.09 -4.13
CA HIS A 125 12.90 3.11 -3.78
C HIS A 125 12.56 2.39 -2.47
N ARG A 126 12.12 3.12 -1.46
CA ARG A 126 11.81 2.57 -0.13
C ARG A 126 10.56 1.69 -0.17
N LEU A 127 9.50 2.10 -0.87
CA LEU A 127 8.29 1.29 -1.03
C LEU A 127 8.54 0.02 -1.84
N THR A 128 9.35 0.10 -2.90
CA THR A 128 9.76 -1.08 -3.70
C THR A 128 10.54 -2.06 -2.84
N ALA A 129 11.54 -1.58 -2.08
CA ALA A 129 12.32 -2.42 -1.16
C ALA A 129 11.45 -3.05 -0.07
N TYR A 130 10.46 -2.32 0.47
CA TYR A 130 9.51 -2.86 1.42
C TYR A 130 8.68 -4.02 0.82
N LEU A 131 8.14 -3.84 -0.38
CA LEU A 131 7.41 -4.90 -1.09
C LEU A 131 8.28 -6.14 -1.32
N GLU A 132 9.57 -5.97 -1.61
CA GLU A 132 10.50 -7.09 -1.80
C GLU A 132 10.84 -7.82 -0.50
N LEU A 133 11.04 -7.08 0.58
CA LEU A 133 11.55 -7.62 1.85
C LEU A 133 10.46 -8.09 2.81
N GLU A 134 9.23 -7.57 2.69
CA GLU A 134 8.12 -7.94 3.57
C GLU A 134 7.70 -9.40 3.34
N LYS A 135 7.60 -10.16 4.43
CA LYS A 135 7.20 -11.57 4.43
C LYS A 135 5.91 -11.83 5.18
N ASP A 136 5.50 -10.92 6.06
CA ASP A 136 4.24 -11.02 6.78
C ASP A 136 3.11 -10.49 5.90
N VAL A 137 2.36 -11.41 5.33
CA VAL A 137 1.23 -11.15 4.42
C VAL A 137 -0.11 -11.36 5.10
N ARG A 138 -0.16 -11.40 6.43
CA ARG A 138 -1.42 -11.58 7.17
C ARG A 138 -2.39 -10.44 6.86
N GLY A 139 -3.64 -10.81 6.62
CA GLY A 139 -4.74 -9.89 6.48
C GLY A 139 -5.23 -9.42 7.86
N TYR A 140 -6.20 -10.12 8.42
CA TYR A 140 -6.68 -9.91 9.79
C TYR A 140 -5.92 -10.78 10.80
N THR A 141 -5.73 -10.25 12.00
CA THR A 141 -5.18 -10.96 13.16
C THR A 141 -6.19 -10.95 14.29
N ASP A 142 -6.51 -12.14 14.81
CA ASP A 142 -7.45 -12.26 15.93
C ASP A 142 -6.98 -11.41 17.12
N ASP A 143 -7.93 -10.73 17.76
CA ASP A 143 -7.75 -9.78 18.88
C ASP A 143 -6.94 -8.50 18.59
N LYS A 144 -6.21 -8.43 17.47
CA LYS A 144 -5.31 -7.30 17.14
C LYS A 144 -5.69 -6.55 15.87
N GLY A 145 -6.67 -7.02 15.09
CA GLY A 145 -7.21 -6.31 13.93
C GLY A 145 -6.36 -6.47 12.67
N TRP A 146 -6.38 -5.45 11.81
CA TRP A 146 -5.78 -5.51 10.48
C TRP A 146 -4.24 -5.39 10.51
N ALA A 147 -3.54 -6.35 9.89
CA ALA A 147 -2.13 -6.21 9.53
C ALA A 147 -2.02 -5.66 8.09
N HIS A 148 -2.65 -6.33 7.12
CA HIS A 148 -2.93 -5.80 5.77
C HIS A 148 -1.71 -5.34 4.96
N ALA A 149 -0.55 -5.99 5.11
CA ALA A 149 0.68 -5.56 4.44
C ALA A 149 0.56 -5.42 2.91
N PRO A 150 0.06 -6.42 2.15
CA PRO A 150 -0.09 -6.27 0.70
C PRO A 150 -1.11 -5.20 0.31
N ALA A 151 -2.20 -5.10 1.08
CA ALA A 151 -3.28 -4.18 0.83
C ALA A 151 -2.87 -2.71 1.03
N HIS A 152 -2.21 -2.39 2.15
CA HIS A 152 -1.71 -1.04 2.42
C HIS A 152 -0.61 -0.65 1.43
N ALA A 153 0.25 -1.60 1.05
CA ALA A 153 1.26 -1.37 0.03
C ALA A 153 0.63 -1.07 -1.34
N ALA A 154 -0.43 -1.77 -1.71
CA ALA A 154 -1.13 -1.51 -2.96
C ALA A 154 -1.69 -0.08 -3.02
N ASP A 155 -2.31 0.42 -1.94
CA ASP A 155 -2.77 1.81 -1.89
C ASP A 155 -1.61 2.81 -2.02
N ALA A 156 -0.49 2.57 -1.33
CA ALA A 156 0.68 3.42 -1.45
C ALA A 156 1.25 3.42 -2.88
N VAL A 157 1.25 2.27 -3.54
CA VAL A 157 1.64 2.13 -4.96
C VAL A 157 0.67 2.90 -5.86
N GLU A 158 -0.64 2.77 -5.63
CA GLU A 158 -1.67 3.48 -6.41
C GLU A 158 -1.49 5.00 -6.33
N ASP A 159 -1.30 5.54 -5.13
CA ASP A 159 -1.12 6.97 -4.92
C ASP A 159 0.21 7.48 -5.47
N LEU A 160 1.30 6.73 -5.24
CA LEU A 160 2.63 7.09 -5.73
C LEU A 160 2.68 7.09 -7.26
N ALA A 161 2.08 6.09 -7.90
CA ALA A 161 2.04 5.93 -9.35
C ALA A 161 1.35 7.10 -10.07
N GLN A 162 0.62 7.98 -9.38
CA GLN A 162 0.00 9.16 -9.97
C GLN A 162 0.95 10.38 -10.04
N SER A 163 2.09 10.36 -9.34
CA SER A 163 3.01 11.48 -9.34
C SER A 163 3.57 11.77 -10.74
N PRO A 164 3.65 13.04 -11.17
CA PRO A 164 4.22 13.40 -12.47
C PRO A 164 5.71 13.02 -12.59
N TYR A 165 6.40 12.80 -11.47
CA TYR A 165 7.80 12.36 -11.43
C TYR A 165 7.98 10.84 -11.63
N MET A 166 6.89 10.07 -11.66
CA MET A 166 6.92 8.64 -11.97
C MET A 166 7.00 8.42 -13.48
N GLU A 167 8.20 8.09 -13.94
CA GLU A 167 8.49 7.73 -15.33
C GLU A 167 8.36 6.22 -15.57
N ARG A 168 8.41 5.79 -16.85
CA ARG A 168 8.25 4.39 -17.29
C ARG A 168 9.02 3.39 -16.43
N GLY A 169 10.32 3.62 -16.19
CA GLY A 169 11.15 2.70 -15.40
C GLY A 169 10.70 2.54 -13.96
N ALA A 170 10.27 3.63 -13.32
CA ALA A 170 9.77 3.60 -11.95
C ALA A 170 8.42 2.89 -11.86
N LEU A 171 7.52 3.11 -12.83
CA LEU A 171 6.25 2.39 -12.94
C LEU A 171 6.44 0.89 -13.14
N LEU A 172 7.42 0.48 -13.96
CA LEU A 172 7.80 -0.93 -14.11
C LEU A 172 8.34 -1.52 -12.81
N GLY A 173 9.15 -0.78 -12.07
CA GLY A 173 9.62 -1.17 -10.74
C GLY A 173 8.47 -1.48 -9.79
N LEU A 174 7.43 -0.64 -9.77
CA LEU A 174 6.24 -0.88 -8.94
C LEU A 174 5.46 -2.13 -9.38
N LEU A 175 5.30 -2.35 -10.70
CA LEU A 175 4.65 -3.56 -11.21
C LEU A 175 5.42 -4.84 -10.83
N HIS A 176 6.75 -4.82 -10.93
CA HIS A 176 7.58 -5.95 -10.52
C HIS A 176 7.51 -6.22 -9.01
N ALA A 177 7.47 -5.17 -8.20
CA ALA A 177 7.32 -5.28 -6.76
C ALA A 177 5.94 -5.87 -6.38
N LEU A 178 4.87 -5.42 -7.04
CA LEU A 178 3.53 -5.98 -6.86
C LEU A 178 3.43 -7.44 -7.29
N THR A 179 4.15 -7.87 -8.34
CA THR A 179 4.20 -9.28 -8.76
C THR A 179 4.58 -10.20 -7.61
N LEU A 180 5.47 -9.79 -6.71
CA LEU A 180 5.84 -10.59 -5.54
C LEU A 180 4.66 -10.85 -4.60
N LYS A 181 3.78 -9.86 -4.43
CA LYS A 181 2.58 -10.01 -3.59
C LYS A 181 1.46 -10.73 -4.31
N ILE A 182 1.26 -10.48 -5.60
CA ILE A 182 0.27 -11.20 -6.43
C ILE A 182 0.59 -12.70 -6.52
N THR A 183 1.87 -13.05 -6.56
CA THR A 183 2.36 -14.44 -6.63
C THR A 183 2.67 -15.04 -5.25
N GLU A 184 2.17 -14.45 -4.16
CA GLU A 184 2.32 -15.00 -2.82
C GLU A 184 1.75 -16.42 -2.74
N SER A 185 2.46 -17.29 -2.03
CA SER A 185 2.19 -18.73 -1.99
C SER A 185 1.89 -19.27 -0.59
N GLY A 186 2.19 -18.51 0.47
CA GLY A 186 1.96 -18.91 1.86
C GLY A 186 0.50 -18.81 2.30
N VAL A 187 -0.28 -17.90 1.71
CA VAL A 187 -1.69 -17.66 2.04
C VAL A 187 -2.51 -17.43 0.78
N VAL A 188 -3.84 -17.60 0.90
CA VAL A 188 -4.80 -17.10 -0.10
C VAL A 188 -5.36 -15.80 0.44
N TYR A 189 -5.41 -14.77 -0.40
CA TYR A 189 -6.00 -13.48 -0.04
C TYR A 189 -7.53 -13.57 0.04
N ILE A 190 -8.10 -12.98 1.09
CA ILE A 190 -9.54 -13.03 1.40
C ILE A 190 -10.08 -11.72 1.98
N HIS A 191 -9.25 -10.66 2.04
CA HIS A 191 -9.56 -9.36 2.65
C HIS A 191 -9.34 -8.21 1.65
N ASP A 192 -9.76 -8.41 0.40
CA ASP A 192 -9.67 -7.45 -0.71
C ASP A 192 -8.24 -7.05 -1.12
N GLU A 193 -7.22 -7.84 -0.77
CA GLU A 193 -5.85 -7.58 -1.20
C GLU A 193 -5.73 -7.62 -2.74
N ASP A 194 -6.46 -8.51 -3.41
CA ASP A 194 -6.52 -8.63 -4.86
C ASP A 194 -7.15 -7.39 -5.51
N GLN A 195 -8.24 -6.86 -4.94
CA GLN A 195 -8.92 -5.67 -5.45
C GLN A 195 -8.05 -4.43 -5.33
N ARG A 196 -7.38 -4.23 -4.18
CA ARG A 196 -6.51 -3.07 -3.96
C ARG A 196 -5.28 -3.13 -4.86
N MET A 197 -4.66 -4.31 -5.03
CA MET A 197 -3.58 -4.48 -6.00
C MET A 197 -4.05 -4.23 -7.44
N ALA A 198 -5.28 -4.64 -7.80
CA ALA A 198 -5.83 -4.38 -9.12
C ALA A 198 -6.01 -2.87 -9.36
N HIS A 199 -6.52 -2.10 -8.40
CA HIS A 199 -6.62 -0.64 -8.52
C HIS A 199 -5.26 0.02 -8.73
N ALA A 200 -4.24 -0.39 -7.97
CA ALA A 200 -2.87 0.09 -8.14
C ALA A 200 -2.34 -0.16 -9.57
N VAL A 201 -2.55 -1.38 -10.09
CA VAL A 201 -2.15 -1.72 -11.47
C VAL A 201 -2.95 -0.93 -12.50
N VAL A 202 -4.27 -0.75 -12.32
CA VAL A 202 -5.09 0.08 -13.22
C VAL A 202 -4.55 1.50 -13.27
N THR A 203 -4.19 2.08 -12.12
CA THR A 203 -3.62 3.42 -12.05
C THR A 203 -2.26 3.50 -12.74
N ILE A 204 -1.39 2.51 -12.59
CA ILE A 204 -0.11 2.42 -13.33
C ILE A 204 -0.37 2.35 -14.85
N LEU A 205 -1.27 1.47 -15.31
CA LEU A 205 -1.59 1.31 -16.73
C LEU A 205 -2.20 2.57 -17.33
N ARG A 206 -3.05 3.27 -16.56
CA ARG A 206 -3.69 4.53 -16.97
C ARG A 206 -2.69 5.65 -17.20
N ARG A 207 -1.47 5.58 -16.62
CA ARG A 207 -0.39 6.53 -16.95
C ARG A 207 0.00 6.46 -18.43
N ASN A 208 -0.27 5.34 -19.10
CA ASN A 208 -0.01 5.13 -20.52
C ASN A 208 1.43 5.47 -20.93
N LEU A 209 2.38 5.13 -20.04
CA LEU A 209 3.83 5.30 -20.25
C LEU A 209 4.55 3.97 -20.54
N LEU A 210 3.83 2.85 -20.44
CA LEU A 210 4.37 1.51 -20.68
C LEU A 210 4.11 1.08 -22.12
N GLU A 211 5.08 0.39 -22.72
CA GLU A 211 4.89 -0.22 -24.03
C GLU A 211 4.06 -1.51 -23.91
N GLN A 212 3.40 -1.93 -24.99
CA GLN A 212 2.66 -3.20 -25.00
C GLN A 212 3.55 -4.41 -24.65
N SER A 213 4.83 -4.38 -25.06
CA SER A 213 5.84 -5.38 -24.70
C SER A 213 6.12 -5.43 -23.19
N ASP A 214 6.18 -4.27 -22.53
CA ASP A 214 6.34 -4.20 -21.07
C ASP A 214 5.17 -4.90 -20.37
N ILE A 215 3.95 -4.58 -20.81
CA ILE A 215 2.73 -5.09 -20.17
C ILE A 215 2.58 -6.60 -20.43
N ALA A 216 2.86 -7.06 -21.66
CA ALA A 216 2.87 -8.49 -21.98
C ALA A 216 3.90 -9.26 -21.14
N SER A 217 5.12 -8.75 -21.04
CA SER A 217 6.19 -9.33 -20.21
C SER A 217 5.79 -9.39 -18.73
N TRP A 218 5.18 -8.32 -18.21
CA TRP A 218 4.69 -8.29 -16.83
C TRP A 218 3.58 -9.31 -16.58
N ILE A 219 2.56 -9.41 -17.45
CA ILE A 219 1.49 -10.40 -17.33
C ILE A 219 2.06 -11.82 -17.39
N ASP A 220 2.99 -12.09 -18.31
CA ASP A 220 3.67 -13.39 -18.41
C ASP A 220 4.47 -13.70 -17.12
N SER A 221 5.05 -12.70 -16.46
CA SER A 221 5.79 -12.86 -15.19
C SER A 221 4.91 -13.31 -14.01
N LEU A 222 3.59 -13.12 -14.09
CA LEU A 222 2.62 -13.62 -13.10
C LEU A 222 2.40 -15.13 -13.23
N ASN A 223 2.86 -15.77 -14.31
CA ASN A 223 2.72 -17.20 -14.48
C ASN A 223 3.59 -17.95 -13.43
N PRO A 224 2.99 -18.82 -12.60
CA PRO A 224 3.71 -19.53 -11.56
C PRO A 224 4.70 -20.58 -12.11
N ASN A 225 4.64 -20.97 -13.38
CA ASN A 225 5.39 -22.13 -13.90
C ASN A 225 6.91 -22.10 -13.61
N GLY A 226 7.53 -20.91 -13.50
CA GLY A 226 8.95 -20.77 -13.12
C GLY A 226 9.24 -20.67 -11.62
N ARG A 227 8.21 -20.63 -10.77
CA ARG A 227 8.27 -20.41 -9.30
C ARG A 227 7.82 -21.63 -8.49
N THR A 228 7.57 -22.77 -9.14
CA THR A 228 7.00 -23.97 -8.51
C THR A 228 8.03 -25.02 -8.16
N GLU A 229 9.26 -24.89 -8.63
CA GLU A 229 10.31 -25.87 -8.38
C GLU A 229 10.65 -25.94 -6.88
N GLY A 230 10.50 -27.11 -6.29
CA GLY A 230 10.73 -27.33 -4.85
C GLY A 230 9.59 -26.89 -3.92
N GLU A 231 8.51 -26.31 -4.44
CA GLU A 231 7.36 -25.89 -3.62
C GLU A 231 6.35 -27.02 -3.40
N SER A 232 5.65 -26.96 -2.26
CA SER A 232 4.60 -27.94 -1.93
C SER A 232 3.35 -27.77 -2.82
N PRO A 233 2.58 -28.85 -3.10
CA PRO A 233 1.34 -28.75 -3.88
C PRO A 233 0.34 -27.73 -3.33
N LEU A 234 0.29 -27.56 -2.00
CA LEU A 234 -0.55 -26.56 -1.34
C LEU A 234 -0.14 -25.15 -1.75
N LYS A 235 1.13 -24.80 -1.57
CA LYS A 235 1.65 -23.47 -1.94
C LYS A 235 1.50 -23.16 -3.42
N ILE A 236 1.75 -24.14 -4.29
CA ILE A 236 1.53 -24.01 -5.74
C ILE A 236 0.05 -23.66 -6.02
N SER A 237 -0.88 -24.32 -5.31
CA SER A 237 -2.31 -24.08 -5.44
C SER A 237 -2.72 -22.70 -4.91
N GLN A 238 -2.18 -22.28 -3.77
CA GLN A 238 -2.43 -20.95 -3.18
C GLN A 238 -1.95 -19.84 -4.11
N MET A 239 -0.71 -19.92 -4.60
CA MET A 239 -0.17 -18.97 -5.59
C MET A 239 -1.00 -18.94 -6.87
N SER A 240 -1.36 -20.12 -7.40
CA SER A 240 -2.17 -20.20 -8.63
C SER A 240 -3.55 -19.56 -8.44
N LEU A 241 -4.16 -19.72 -7.26
CA LEU A 241 -5.43 -19.10 -6.92
C LEU A 241 -5.30 -17.59 -6.78
N ASN A 242 -4.30 -17.08 -6.05
CA ASN A 242 -4.06 -15.65 -5.90
C ASN A 242 -3.88 -14.96 -7.26
N VAL A 243 -3.04 -15.51 -8.14
CA VAL A 243 -2.85 -14.96 -9.48
C VAL A 243 -4.15 -15.01 -10.29
N ARG A 244 -4.90 -16.11 -10.23
CA ARG A 244 -6.15 -16.25 -10.99
C ARG A 244 -7.20 -15.23 -10.52
N VAL A 245 -7.40 -15.12 -9.21
CA VAL A 245 -8.34 -14.15 -8.62
C VAL A 245 -7.93 -12.74 -8.99
N PHE A 246 -6.66 -12.38 -8.81
CA PHE A 246 -6.14 -11.07 -9.21
C PHE A 246 -6.38 -10.76 -10.69
N LEU A 247 -6.08 -11.68 -11.60
CA LEU A 247 -6.29 -11.48 -13.05
C LEU A 247 -7.78 -11.30 -13.39
N GLN A 248 -8.66 -12.07 -12.74
CA GLN A 248 -10.11 -11.92 -12.90
C GLN A 248 -10.57 -10.55 -12.39
N THR A 249 -10.14 -10.15 -11.20
CA THR A 249 -10.45 -8.84 -10.60
C THR A 249 -9.96 -7.69 -11.48
N LEU A 250 -8.71 -7.76 -11.97
CA LEU A 250 -8.16 -6.77 -12.89
C LEU A 250 -8.95 -6.70 -14.20
N TYR A 251 -9.30 -7.85 -14.80
CA TYR A 251 -10.12 -7.89 -16.00
C TYR A 251 -11.47 -7.19 -15.78
N PHE A 252 -12.15 -7.50 -14.68
CA PHE A 252 -13.43 -6.87 -14.37
C PHE A 252 -13.29 -5.37 -14.10
N ALA A 253 -12.20 -4.92 -13.46
CA ALA A 253 -11.94 -3.51 -13.20
C ALA A 253 -11.79 -2.69 -14.50
N ILE A 254 -11.18 -3.27 -15.53
CA ILE A 254 -10.93 -2.59 -16.81
C ILE A 254 -11.92 -2.97 -17.93
N ARG A 255 -12.99 -3.72 -17.62
CA ARG A 255 -13.86 -4.36 -18.62
C ARG A 255 -14.51 -3.38 -19.60
N THR A 256 -14.76 -2.15 -19.17
CA THR A 256 -15.40 -1.08 -19.95
C THR A 256 -14.43 0.04 -20.34
N GLU A 257 -13.14 -0.11 -20.06
CA GLU A 257 -12.14 0.91 -20.37
C GLU A 257 -11.75 0.82 -21.84
N GLU A 258 -12.15 1.80 -22.66
CA GLU A 258 -11.88 1.78 -24.10
C GLU A 258 -10.55 2.45 -24.48
N ALA A 259 -9.95 3.22 -23.56
CA ALA A 259 -8.68 3.88 -23.80
C ALA A 259 -7.51 2.89 -23.78
N GLU A 260 -6.48 3.15 -24.58
CA GLU A 260 -5.21 2.43 -24.46
C GLU A 260 -4.61 2.61 -23.05
N PRO A 261 -3.96 1.58 -22.47
CA PRO A 261 -3.67 0.27 -23.07
C PRO A 261 -4.75 -0.81 -22.83
N PHE A 262 -5.91 -0.46 -22.26
CA PHE A 262 -6.83 -1.42 -21.65
C PHE A 262 -7.41 -2.50 -22.59
N PRO A 263 -7.75 -2.22 -23.88
CA PRO A 263 -8.16 -3.27 -24.81
C PRO A 263 -7.11 -4.37 -25.02
N ALA A 264 -5.84 -4.00 -25.16
CA ALA A 264 -4.74 -4.94 -25.28
C ALA A 264 -4.53 -5.73 -23.98
N VAL A 265 -4.60 -5.05 -22.83
CA VAL A 265 -4.48 -5.67 -21.50
C VAL A 265 -5.57 -6.72 -21.27
N ARG A 266 -6.84 -6.44 -21.61
CA ARG A 266 -7.92 -7.43 -21.53
C ARG A 266 -7.61 -8.70 -22.33
N SER A 267 -7.09 -8.53 -23.54
CA SER A 267 -6.75 -9.66 -24.42
C SER A 267 -5.62 -10.50 -23.84
N LEU A 268 -4.58 -9.86 -23.29
CA LEU A 268 -3.47 -10.54 -22.61
C LEU A 268 -3.93 -11.30 -21.37
N ILE A 269 -4.83 -10.71 -20.56
CA ILE A 269 -5.38 -11.36 -19.37
C ILE A 269 -6.19 -12.60 -19.74
N LEU A 270 -7.07 -12.52 -20.76
CA LEU A 270 -7.85 -13.68 -21.21
C LEU A 270 -6.93 -14.84 -21.63
N HIS A 271 -5.90 -14.56 -22.43
CA HIS A 271 -4.91 -15.56 -22.83
C HIS A 271 -4.16 -16.17 -21.64
N ALA A 272 -3.81 -15.36 -20.64
CA ALA A 272 -3.14 -15.83 -19.43
C ALA A 272 -4.04 -16.73 -18.57
N LEU A 273 -5.36 -16.47 -18.56
CA LEU A 273 -6.35 -17.27 -17.84
C LEU A 273 -6.67 -18.60 -18.55
N GLU A 274 -6.61 -18.66 -19.88
CA GLU A 274 -6.87 -19.88 -20.67
C GLU A 274 -5.72 -20.89 -20.64
N LYS A 275 -4.48 -20.43 -20.40
CA LYS A 275 -3.28 -21.29 -20.34
C LYS A 275 -3.09 -22.06 -19.03
N LYS A 276 -3.98 -21.90 -18.05
CA LYS A 276 -3.90 -22.52 -16.72
C LYS A 276 -4.99 -23.57 -16.51
#